data_AF-X0S037-F1
#
_entry.id   AF-X0S037-F1
#
_cell.length_a   1.000
_cell.length_b   1.000
_cell.length_c   1.000
_cell.angle_alpha   90.00
_cell.angle_beta   90.00
_cell.angle_gamma   90.00
#
_symmetry.space_group_name_H-M   'P 1'
#
loop_
_entity.id
_entity.type
_entity.pdbx_description
1 polymer ?
#
loop_
_entity_poly.entity_id
_entity_poly.type
_entity_poly.pdbx_seq_one_letter_code
_entity_poly.pdbx_strand_id
1 'polypeptide(L)'
;HEGIKQTSDWELSFFDRKEAFEAIEKELQLCEICGGPIACKDHLKWIAEKIGELTYSSPTLYLSRLKGLGIVDENIVSALKDKGRSDRVKILCARCRRETTLTTK
;
A
#
# COMPACT_ATOMS: atom_id res chain seq x y z
N HIS A 1 -44.32 -31.04 -2.01
CA HIS A 1 -43.34 -31.32 -0.94
C HIS A 1 -42.44 -30.11 -0.80
N GLU A 2 -42.67 -29.29 0.22
CA GLU A 2 -41.74 -28.21 0.56
C GLU A 2 -40.51 -28.85 1.23
N GLY A 3 -39.38 -28.82 0.54
CA GLY A 3 -38.11 -29.30 1.08
C GLY A 3 -37.56 -28.34 2.14
N ILE A 4 -36.84 -28.88 3.11
CA ILE A 4 -36.17 -28.11 4.16
C ILE A 4 -35.12 -27.19 3.49
N LYS A 5 -35.35 -25.87 3.53
CA LYS A 5 -34.35 -24.86 3.16
C LYS A 5 -33.48 -24.58 4.38
N GLN A 6 -32.18 -24.83 4.26
CA GLN A 6 -31.23 -24.40 5.28
C GLN A 6 -30.99 -22.89 5.18
N THR A 7 -30.88 -22.24 6.33
CA THR A 7 -30.65 -20.80 6.46
C THR A 7 -29.16 -20.49 6.29
N SER A 8 -28.84 -19.37 5.64
CA SER A 8 -27.47 -18.86 5.48
C SER A 8 -27.01 -17.98 6.64
N ASP A 9 -27.67 -18.09 7.80
CA ASP A 9 -27.40 -17.27 8.96
C ASP A 9 -26.30 -17.95 9.79
N TRP A 10 -25.19 -17.23 9.93
CA TRP A 10 -24.00 -17.69 10.64
C TRP A 10 -24.08 -17.29 12.10
N GLU A 11 -23.97 -18.25 13.00
CA GLU A 11 -23.98 -18.02 14.44
C GLU A 11 -22.59 -17.55 14.90
N LEU A 12 -22.44 -16.23 15.07
CA LEU A 12 -21.21 -15.54 15.52
C LEU A 12 -21.25 -15.29 17.04
N SER A 13 -21.76 -16.23 17.83
CA SER A 13 -21.88 -16.07 19.28
C SER A 13 -20.55 -16.42 19.96
N PHE A 14 -19.78 -15.38 20.30
CA PHE A 14 -18.55 -15.49 21.10
C PHE A 14 -18.85 -15.03 22.53
N PHE A 15 -18.55 -15.88 23.53
CA PHE A 15 -18.69 -15.51 24.94
C PHE A 15 -17.46 -14.75 25.48
N ASP A 16 -16.29 -14.90 24.85
CA ASP A 16 -15.05 -14.20 25.20
C ASP A 16 -14.74 -13.09 24.18
N ARG A 17 -14.68 -11.83 24.66
CA ARG A 17 -14.30 -10.66 23.85
C ARG A 17 -12.90 -10.76 23.25
N LYS A 18 -12.01 -11.58 23.82
CA LYS A 18 -10.66 -11.78 23.30
C LYS A 18 -10.64 -12.57 22.00
N GLU A 19 -11.68 -13.33 21.70
CA GLU A 19 -11.78 -14.11 20.45
C GLU A 19 -12.52 -13.34 19.35
N ALA A 20 -13.14 -12.21 19.71
CA ALA A 20 -13.85 -11.32 18.80
C ALA A 20 -12.90 -10.33 18.09
N PHE A 21 -11.81 -10.81 17.48
CA PHE A 21 -11.00 -10.01 16.58
C PHE A 21 -10.65 -10.78 15.31
N GLU A 22 -10.86 -10.13 14.17
CA GLU A 22 -10.46 -10.63 12.86
C GLU A 22 -9.32 -9.73 12.36
N ALA A 23 -8.19 -10.34 12.02
CA ALA A 23 -7.03 -9.63 11.48
C ALA A 23 -6.78 -10.11 10.05
N ILE A 24 -6.65 -9.16 9.12
CA ILE A 24 -6.32 -9.43 7.72
C ILE A 24 -4.87 -9.02 7.52
N GLU A 25 -4.00 -10.02 7.37
CA GLU A 25 -2.58 -9.79 7.07
C GLU A 25 -2.41 -9.47 5.58
N LYS A 26 -1.66 -8.41 5.29
CA LYS A 26 -1.36 -7.97 3.92
C LYS A 26 0.10 -7.57 3.79
N GLU A 27 0.59 -7.59 2.56
CA GLU A 27 1.95 -7.19 2.29
C GLU A 27 2.16 -5.68 2.50
N LEU A 28 3.16 -5.36 3.32
CA LEU A 28 3.48 -3.99 3.71
C LEU A 28 4.40 -3.32 2.69
N GLN A 29 4.03 -2.11 2.26
CA GLN A 29 4.91 -1.25 1.48
C GLN A 29 5.77 -0.40 2.43
N LEU A 30 7.08 -0.56 2.30
CA LEU A 30 8.08 0.22 3.03
C LEU A 30 8.56 1.43 2.24
N CYS A 31 9.03 2.43 2.97
CA CYS A 31 9.71 3.60 2.42
C CYS A 31 11.12 3.24 1.94
N GLU A 32 11.47 3.63 0.72
CA GLU A 32 12.78 3.34 0.12
C GLU A 32 13.95 4.17 0.72
N ILE A 33 13.66 5.16 1.57
CA ILE A 33 14.68 5.98 2.27
C ILE A 33 14.83 5.59 3.74
N CYS A 34 13.73 5.53 4.49
CA CYS A 34 13.78 5.30 5.94
C CYS A 34 13.35 3.91 6.38
N GLY A 35 12.87 3.05 5.46
CA GLY A 35 12.34 1.73 5.79
C GLY A 35 11.03 1.74 6.58
N GLY A 36 10.46 2.91 6.89
CA GLY A 36 9.23 3.03 7.65
C GLY A 36 7.99 2.51 6.89
N PRO A 37 6.96 2.00 7.60
CA PRO A 37 5.71 1.56 6.99
C PRO A 37 4.97 2.73 6.34
N ILE A 38 4.49 2.55 5.11
CA ILE A 38 3.64 3.53 4.42
C ILE A 38 2.18 3.08 4.45
N ALA A 39 1.90 1.94 3.83
CA ALA A 39 0.57 1.35 3.68
C ALA A 39 0.71 -0.10 3.20
N CYS A 40 -0.40 -0.84 3.10
CA CYS A 40 -0.41 -2.12 2.40
C CYS A 40 -0.30 -1.91 0.89
N LYS A 41 0.40 -2.80 0.17
CA LYS A 41 0.53 -2.72 -1.29
C LYS A 41 -0.85 -2.69 -1.98
N ASP A 42 -1.79 -3.49 -1.49
CA ASP A 42 -3.15 -3.56 -2.03
C ASP A 42 -3.90 -2.24 -1.90
N HIS A 43 -3.69 -1.51 -0.80
CA HIS A 43 -4.33 -0.21 -0.62
C HIS A 43 -3.79 0.81 -1.63
N LEU A 44 -2.48 0.78 -1.91
CA LEU A 44 -1.89 1.65 -2.91
C LEU A 44 -2.38 1.32 -4.32
N LYS A 45 -2.52 0.03 -4.66
CA LYS A 45 -3.09 -0.42 -5.94
C LYS A 45 -4.55 0.03 -6.07
N TRP A 46 -5.37 -0.21 -5.05
CA TRP A 46 -6.77 0.20 -5.03
C TRP A 46 -6.94 1.72 -5.18
N ILE A 47 -6.12 2.52 -4.47
CA ILE A 47 -6.13 3.99 -4.61
C ILE A 47 -5.75 4.40 -6.03
N ALA A 48 -4.71 3.78 -6.61
CA ALA A 48 -4.25 4.10 -7.95
C ALA A 48 -5.31 3.79 -9.03
N GLU A 49 -6.08 2.72 -8.84
CA GLU A 49 -7.21 2.37 -9.70
C GLU A 49 -8.39 3.33 -9.53
N LYS A 50 -8.75 3.67 -8.28
CA LYS A 50 -9.85 4.60 -7.98
C LYS A 50 -9.61 6.01 -8.51
N ILE A 51 -8.39 6.50 -8.43
CA ILE A 51 -8.01 7.85 -8.84
C ILE A 51 -7.74 7.91 -10.37
N GLY A 52 -7.47 6.77 -11.01
CA GLY A 52 -7.31 6.68 -12.46
C GLY A 52 -6.08 7.43 -12.95
N GLU A 53 -6.27 8.42 -13.83
CA GLU A 53 -5.18 9.20 -14.45
C GLU A 53 -4.45 10.12 -13.46
N LEU A 54 -5.15 10.60 -12.43
CA LEU A 54 -4.55 11.47 -11.41
C LEU A 54 -3.47 10.75 -10.59
N THR A 55 -3.39 9.42 -10.66
CA THR A 55 -2.32 8.59 -10.08
C THR A 55 -0.93 9.03 -10.53
N TYR A 56 -0.79 9.50 -11.77
CA TYR A 56 0.50 9.95 -12.32
C TYR A 56 1.00 11.27 -11.73
N SER A 57 0.18 11.99 -10.95
CA SER A 57 0.61 13.19 -10.23
C SER A 57 1.47 12.90 -8.99
N SER A 58 1.46 11.65 -8.50
CA SER A 58 2.13 11.26 -7.26
C SER A 58 3.12 10.13 -7.52
N PRO A 59 4.43 10.34 -7.27
CA PRO A 59 5.47 9.32 -7.41
C PRO A 59 5.11 7.95 -6.81
N THR A 60 4.63 7.97 -5.57
CA THR A 60 4.27 6.77 -4.83
C THR A 60 3.16 5.97 -5.52
N LEU A 61 2.15 6.64 -6.05
CA LEU A 61 0.97 5.98 -6.63
C LEU A 61 1.27 5.45 -8.03
N TYR A 62 1.93 6.23 -8.88
CA TYR A 62 2.26 5.77 -10.22
C TYR A 62 3.25 4.60 -10.16
N LEU A 63 4.26 4.63 -9.29
CA LEU A 63 5.20 3.52 -9.12
C LEU A 63 4.52 2.26 -8.61
N SER A 64 3.57 2.41 -7.68
CA SER A 64 2.78 1.28 -7.18
C SER A 64 1.92 0.67 -8.30
N ARG A 65 1.36 1.50 -9.19
CA ARG A 65 0.61 1.03 -10.36
C ARG A 65 1.51 0.32 -11.38
N LEU A 66 2.66 0.90 -11.71
CA LEU A 66 3.60 0.29 -12.66
C LEU A 66 4.19 -1.03 -12.12
N LYS A 67 4.47 -1.11 -10.82
CA LYS A 67 4.84 -2.37 -10.14
C LYS A 67 3.71 -3.40 -10.25
N GLY A 68 2.46 -2.99 -10.07
CA GLY A 68 1.29 -3.85 -10.26
C GLY A 68 1.13 -4.39 -11.69
N LEU A 69 1.60 -3.66 -12.70
CA LEU A 69 1.58 -4.05 -14.11
C LEU A 69 2.78 -4.91 -14.53
N GLY A 70 3.75 -5.15 -13.65
CA GLY A 70 4.97 -5.89 -13.98
C GLY A 70 5.94 -5.16 -14.92
N ILE A 71 5.79 -3.83 -15.07
CA ILE A 71 6.63 -3.01 -15.97
C ILE A 71 7.94 -2.58 -15.28
N VAL A 72 7.92 -2.50 -13.95
CA VAL A 72 9.08 -2.07 -13.16
C VAL A 72 9.91 -3.28 -12.77
N ASP A 73 11.19 -3.25 -13.11
CA ASP A 73 12.16 -4.25 -12.68
C ASP A 73 12.43 -4.09 -11.17
N GLU A 74 12.18 -5.15 -10.41
CA GLU A 74 12.34 -5.16 -8.95
C GLU A 74 13.81 -4.97 -8.53
N ASN A 75 14.76 -5.22 -9.44
CA ASN A 75 16.19 -5.12 -9.19
C ASN A 75 16.77 -3.71 -9.32
N ILE A 76 16.00 -2.71 -9.78
CA ILE A 76 16.50 -1.34 -10.02
C ILE A 76 16.50 -0.48 -8.73
N VAL A 77 16.16 -1.04 -7.57
CA VAL A 77 16.09 -0.27 -6.33
C VAL A 77 17.49 0.08 -5.83
N SER A 78 17.96 1.30 -6.15
CA SER A 78 18.94 1.96 -5.28
C SER A 78 18.22 2.31 -3.97
N ALA A 79 18.21 1.35 -3.04
CA ALA A 79 17.75 1.52 -1.66
C ALA A 79 18.68 2.45 -0.86
N LEU A 80 19.33 3.40 -1.54
CA LEU A 80 20.22 4.38 -0.97
C LEU A 80 19.70 5.77 -1.29
N LYS A 81 19.71 6.62 -0.26
CA LYS A 81 19.47 8.05 -0.38
C LYS A 81 20.58 8.67 -1.23
N ASP A 82 20.25 9.03 -2.45
CA ASP A 82 21.18 9.63 -3.42
C ASP A 82 21.36 11.14 -3.15
N LYS A 83 20.51 11.73 -2.29
CA LYS A 83 20.40 13.18 -2.00
C LYS A 83 20.18 14.04 -3.25
N GLY A 84 19.92 13.40 -4.39
CA GLY A 84 19.68 14.03 -5.68
C GLY A 84 18.19 14.18 -6.00
N ARG A 85 17.91 14.60 -7.25
CA ARG A 85 16.54 14.71 -7.76
C ARG A 85 15.84 13.35 -7.90
N SER A 86 16.63 12.29 -8.07
CA SER A 86 16.21 10.88 -8.13
C SER A 86 15.39 10.47 -6.91
N ASP A 87 15.76 10.94 -5.71
CA ASP A 87 15.06 10.60 -4.46
C ASP A 87 13.61 11.10 -4.43
N ARG A 88 13.24 12.12 -5.23
CA ARG A 88 11.86 12.62 -5.31
C ARG A 88 10.91 11.66 -6.02
N VAL A 89 11.46 10.72 -6.78
CA VAL A 89 10.74 9.79 -7.65
C VAL A 89 10.75 8.38 -7.04
N LYS A 90 10.84 8.27 -5.72
CA LYS A 90 10.83 7.02 -4.95
C LYS A 90 9.51 6.79 -4.22
N ILE A 91 9.28 5.57 -3.76
CA ILE A 91 8.18 5.26 -2.86
C ILE A 91 8.53 5.74 -1.45
N LEU A 92 7.99 6.91 -1.07
CA LEU A 92 8.34 7.62 0.16
C LEU A 92 7.16 7.79 1.12
N CYS A 93 7.45 7.77 2.42
CA CYS A 93 6.53 8.23 3.46
C CYS A 93 6.39 9.77 3.44
N ALA A 94 5.34 10.28 4.08
CA ALA A 94 5.04 11.72 4.11
C ALA A 94 6.22 12.58 4.63
N ARG A 95 6.95 12.08 5.64
CA ARG A 95 8.12 12.76 6.19
C ARG A 95 9.28 12.84 5.18
N CYS A 96 9.66 11.70 4.61
CA CYS A 96 10.76 11.64 3.64
C CYS A 96 10.43 12.46 2.38
N ARG A 97 9.19 12.40 1.90
CA ARG A 97 8.74 13.20 0.75
C ARG A 97 8.88 14.70 1.03
N ARG A 98 8.52 15.16 2.24
CA ARG A 98 8.66 16.56 2.63
C ARG A 98 10.13 16.98 2.65
N GLU A 99 10.99 16.17 3.25
CA GLU A 99 12.45 16.42 3.30
C GLU A 99 13.04 16.52 1.89
N THR A 100 12.78 15.55 1.00
CA THR A 100 13.33 15.57 -0.38
C THR A 100 12.85 16.74 -1.24
N THR A 101 11.71 17.34 -0.88
CA THR A 101 11.11 18.45 -1.62
C THR A 101 11.56 19.80 -1.09
N LEU A 102 11.57 19.98 0.23
CA LEU A 102 11.77 21.27 0.88
C LEU A 102 13.21 21.51 1.36
N THR A 103 13.97 20.46 1.67
CA THR A 103 15.37 20.62 2.10
C THR A 103 16.31 20.47 0.91
N THR A 104 16.50 21.57 0.19
CA THR A 104 17.68 21.76 -0.67
C THR A 104 18.86 22.14 0.23
N LYS A 105 19.87 21.25 0.31
CA LYS A 105 21.22 21.66 0.69
C LYS A 105 21.96 22.14 -0.55
#